data_AF-A0A7V0ME99-F1
#
_entry.id   AF-A0A7V0ME99-F1
#
_cell.length_a   1.000
_cell.length_b   1.000
_cell.length_c   1.000
_cell.angle_alpha   90.00
_cell.angle_beta   90.00
_cell.angle_gamma   90.00
#
_symmetry.space_group_name_H-M   'P 1'
#
loop_
_entity.id
_entity.type
_entity.pdbx_description
1 polymer ?
#
loop_
_entity_poly.entity_id
_entity_poly.type
_entity_poly.pdbx_seq_one_letter_code
_entity_poly.pdbx_strand_id
1 'polypeptide(L)'
;MENSRSENPKKRVTPAELYQITPKTNCGECGFASCLAFATQVVVGQTVIDLCPYLDDEKTEPLKARLRDQLAKGIGVKREGFQKALDFLREEIKKWDLKKIAPSLGAEVKVIDGVTVLELEYFGKKVIVSESDVSQV
;
A
#
# COMPACT_ATOMS: atom_id res chain seq x y z
N MET A 1 4.49 -6.33 -23.36
CA MET A 1 4.56 -5.90 -21.95
C MET A 1 5.88 -5.16 -21.78
N GLU A 2 5.89 -3.86 -22.05
CA GLU A 2 7.10 -3.04 -21.98
C GLU A 2 7.49 -2.78 -20.53
N ASN A 3 8.77 -2.98 -20.27
CA ASN A 3 9.41 -2.99 -18.98
C ASN A 3 9.48 -1.53 -18.47
N SER A 4 8.60 -1.12 -17.56
CA SER A 4 8.52 0.22 -16.95
C SER A 4 9.73 0.60 -16.06
N ARG A 5 10.87 -0.07 -16.23
CA ARG A 5 12.10 0.12 -15.46
C ARG A 5 13.02 1.23 -15.99
N SER A 6 12.64 1.96 -17.05
CA SER A 6 13.49 2.99 -17.67
C SER A 6 13.00 4.42 -17.46
N GLU A 7 12.71 4.84 -16.22
CA GLU A 7 12.73 6.28 -15.90
C GLU A 7 14.04 6.60 -15.16
N ASN A 8 14.78 7.60 -15.69
CA ASN A 8 16.10 8.01 -15.23
C ASN A 8 16.16 8.18 -13.70
N PRO A 9 16.98 7.41 -12.96
CA PRO A 9 17.02 7.42 -11.49
C PRO A 9 17.35 8.81 -10.91
N LYS A 10 17.98 9.70 -11.68
CA LYS A 10 18.28 11.08 -11.28
C LYS A 10 17.05 11.99 -11.12
N LYS A 11 15.86 11.57 -11.55
CA LYS A 11 14.64 12.41 -11.51
C LYS A 11 13.73 12.13 -10.31
N ARG A 12 13.95 11.02 -9.60
CA ARG A 12 13.13 10.58 -8.45
C ARG A 12 13.44 11.40 -7.21
N VAL A 13 12.41 11.75 -6.45
CA VAL A 13 12.55 12.29 -5.10
C VAL A 13 12.91 11.13 -4.18
N THR A 14 14.03 11.28 -3.46
CA THR A 14 14.52 10.26 -2.52
C THR A 14 14.34 10.72 -1.07
N PRO A 15 14.29 9.80 -0.09
CA PRO A 15 14.22 10.19 1.32
C PRO A 15 15.41 11.06 1.74
N ALA A 16 16.60 10.81 1.18
CA ALA A 16 17.79 11.60 1.44
C ALA A 16 17.64 13.04 0.93
N GLU A 17 17.09 13.22 -0.27
CA GLU A 17 16.82 14.55 -0.85
C GLU A 17 15.81 15.34 -0.01
N LEU A 18 14.70 14.71 0.37
CA LEU A 18 13.69 15.35 1.22
C LEU A 18 14.24 15.64 2.62
N TYR A 19 15.06 14.75 3.19
CA TYR A 19 15.74 14.99 4.46
C TYR A 19 16.64 16.22 4.44
N GLN A 20 17.29 16.55 3.31
CA GLN A 20 18.15 17.73 3.23
C GLN A 20 17.41 19.05 3.43
N ILE A 21 16.14 19.13 3.04
CA ILE A 21 15.30 20.33 3.21
C ILE A 21 14.57 20.35 4.56
N THR A 22 14.57 19.24 5.31
CA THR A 22 14.01 19.24 6.67
C THR A 22 14.83 20.11 7.62
N PRO A 23 14.24 20.59 8.73
CA PRO A 23 14.97 21.30 9.78
C PRO A 23 16.01 20.46 10.53
N LYS A 24 15.97 19.12 10.38
CA LYS A 24 16.85 18.14 11.06
C LYS A 24 16.80 18.23 12.60
N THR A 25 15.74 18.80 13.17
CA THR A 25 15.55 18.92 14.62
C THR A 25 15.08 17.64 15.29
N ASN A 26 14.48 16.72 14.51
CA ASN A 26 13.82 15.51 15.03
C ASN A 26 12.80 15.80 16.14
N CYS A 27 12.12 16.95 16.09
CA CYS A 27 11.19 17.41 17.14
C CYS A 27 9.98 16.49 17.37
N GLY A 28 9.58 15.70 16.38
CA GLY A 28 8.45 14.77 16.50
C GLY A 28 7.06 15.42 16.39
N GLU A 29 6.96 16.73 16.18
CA GLU A 29 5.67 17.44 16.09
C GLU A 29 4.80 17.01 14.89
N CYS A 30 5.42 16.45 13.86
CA CYS A 30 4.71 15.82 12.75
C CYS A 30 4.29 14.35 13.01
N GLY A 31 4.51 13.83 14.22
CA GLY A 31 4.15 12.47 14.62
C GLY A 31 5.15 11.38 14.24
N PHE A 32 6.33 11.73 13.73
CA PHE A 32 7.38 10.78 13.33
C PHE A 32 8.62 10.86 14.22
N ALA A 33 9.25 9.71 14.48
CA ALA A 33 10.40 9.59 15.39
C ALA A 33 11.66 10.37 14.95
N SER A 34 11.77 10.74 13.67
CA SER A 34 12.88 11.55 13.15
C SER A 34 12.49 12.23 11.84
N CYS A 35 13.24 13.27 11.46
CA CYS A 35 13.09 13.94 10.17
C CYS A 35 13.34 12.97 9.00
N LEU A 36 14.25 12.01 9.15
CA LEU A 36 14.49 10.98 8.13
C LEU A 36 13.32 9.98 8.04
N ALA A 37 12.74 9.61 9.18
CA ALA A 37 11.55 8.76 9.20
C ALA A 37 10.37 9.45 8.51
N PHE A 38 10.10 10.71 8.86
CA PHE A 38 9.13 11.56 8.16
C PHE A 38 9.43 11.60 6.65
N ALA A 39 10.68 11.88 6.27
CA ALA A 39 11.06 12.00 4.87
C ALA A 39 10.84 10.72 4.06
N THR A 40 11.14 9.58 4.66
CA THR A 40 10.88 8.27 4.06
C THR A 40 9.38 8.07 3.84
N GLN A 41 8.56 8.38 4.84
CA GLN A 41 7.12 8.17 4.79
C GLN A 41 6.42 9.05 3.75
N VAL A 42 6.91 10.28 3.57
CA VAL A 42 6.43 11.18 2.51
C VAL A 42 6.75 10.61 1.12
N VAL A 43 7.99 10.15 0.91
CA VAL A 43 8.44 9.65 -0.41
C VAL A 43 7.73 8.36 -0.84
N VAL A 44 7.33 7.51 0.11
CA VAL A 44 6.55 6.30 -0.17
C VAL A 44 5.04 6.54 -0.18
N GLY A 45 4.59 7.80 -0.03
CA GLY A 45 3.17 8.18 -0.09
C GLY A 45 2.32 7.68 1.09
N GLN A 46 2.92 7.43 2.25
CA GLN A 46 2.22 7.06 3.48
C GLN A 46 1.83 8.27 4.33
N THR A 47 2.40 9.45 4.05
CA THR A 47 2.00 10.73 4.65
C THR A 47 2.20 11.87 3.66
N VAL A 48 1.78 13.08 4.03
CA VAL A 48 1.92 14.30 3.23
C VAL A 48 3.09 15.15 3.70
N ILE A 49 3.73 15.82 2.74
CA ILE A 49 4.89 16.69 3.01
C ILE A 49 4.54 17.89 3.89
N ASP A 50 3.30 18.38 3.82
CA ASP A 50 2.84 19.55 4.58
C ASP A 50 2.61 19.25 6.08
N LEU A 51 2.80 18.00 6.52
CA LEU A 51 2.63 17.64 7.93
C LEU A 51 3.77 18.14 8.83
N CYS A 52 4.92 18.51 8.27
CA CYS A 52 5.99 19.15 9.05
C CYS A 52 5.73 20.66 9.13
N PRO A 53 5.46 21.22 10.32
CA PRO A 53 5.11 22.63 10.48
C PRO A 53 6.29 23.59 10.25
N TYR A 54 7.50 23.04 10.10
CA TYR A 54 8.76 23.77 10.03
C TYR A 54 9.43 23.68 8.66
N LEU A 55 8.77 23.10 7.65
CA LEU A 55 9.30 23.12 6.29
C LEU A 55 9.16 24.51 5.68
N ASP A 56 10.21 24.91 4.99
CA ASP A 56 10.26 26.15 4.23
C ASP A 56 9.59 25.93 2.87
N ASP A 57 8.46 26.59 2.64
CA ASP A 57 7.67 26.41 1.41
C ASP A 57 8.48 26.72 0.14
N GLU A 58 9.33 27.75 0.15
CA GLU A 58 10.15 28.12 -1.03
C GLU A 58 11.11 26.98 -1.44
N LYS A 59 11.70 26.30 -0.45
CA LYS A 59 12.59 25.16 -0.68
C LYS A 59 11.84 23.88 -1.04
N THR A 60 10.58 23.79 -0.62
CA THR A 60 9.78 22.57 -0.70
C THR A 60 8.99 22.48 -2.01
N GLU A 61 8.52 23.60 -2.57
CA GLU A 61 7.67 23.62 -3.78
C GLU A 61 8.24 22.85 -4.99
N PRO A 62 9.54 23.01 -5.38
CA PRO A 62 10.11 22.24 -6.48
C PRO A 62 10.08 20.71 -6.23
N LEU A 63 10.18 20.32 -4.96
CA LEU A 63 10.10 18.93 -4.53
C LEU A 63 8.66 18.41 -4.54
N LYS A 64 7.67 19.23 -4.12
CA LYS A 64 6.24 18.84 -4.13
C LYS A 64 5.76 18.44 -5.52
N ALA A 65 6.14 19.20 -6.55
CA ALA A 65 5.75 18.90 -7.93
C ALA A 65 6.31 17.54 -8.41
N ARG A 66 7.60 17.29 -8.17
CA ARG A 66 8.25 16.01 -8.52
C ARG A 66 7.73 14.83 -7.71
N LEU A 67 7.49 15.05 -6.42
CA LEU A 67 6.91 14.04 -5.53
C LEU A 67 5.50 13.65 -5.99
N ARG A 68 4.67 14.63 -6.38
CA ARG A 68 3.32 14.38 -6.90
C ARG A 68 3.36 13.53 -8.17
N ASP A 69 4.22 13.86 -9.14
CA ASP A 69 4.41 13.05 -10.36
C ASP A 69 4.88 11.62 -10.03
N GLN A 70 5.87 11.48 -9.14
CA GLN A 70 6.39 10.19 -8.71
C GLN A 70 5.32 9.30 -8.07
N LEU A 71 4.53 9.86 -7.14
CA LEU A 71 3.47 9.13 -6.43
C LEU A 71 2.31 8.76 -7.36
N ALA A 72 1.94 9.65 -8.30
CA ALA A 72 0.92 9.37 -9.30
C ALA A 72 1.30 8.19 -10.21
N LYS A 73 2.60 8.02 -10.48
CA LYS A 73 3.16 6.88 -11.24
C LYS A 73 3.38 5.62 -10.39
N GLY A 74 3.03 5.62 -9.10
CA GLY A 74 3.23 4.48 -8.19
C GLY A 74 4.69 4.18 -7.83
N ILE A 75 5.63 5.06 -8.19
CA ILE A 75 7.07 4.82 -8.04
C ILE A 75 7.47 4.93 -6.56
N GLY A 76 8.06 3.86 -6.01
CA GLY A 76 8.54 3.83 -4.62
C GLY A 76 7.45 3.60 -3.59
N VAL A 77 6.19 3.49 -4.01
CA VAL A 77 5.07 3.15 -3.14
C VAL A 77 4.98 1.62 -3.05
N LYS A 78 4.82 1.05 -1.84
CA LYS A 78 4.61 -0.40 -1.64
C LYS A 78 3.38 -0.97 -2.36
N ARG A 79 2.58 -0.17 -3.08
CA ARG A 79 1.29 -0.60 -3.66
C ARG A 79 1.42 -1.55 -4.84
N GLU A 80 2.42 -1.41 -5.71
CA GLU A 80 2.44 -2.16 -6.97
C GLU A 80 2.60 -3.68 -6.80
N GLY A 81 3.45 -4.12 -5.86
CA GLY A 81 3.68 -5.56 -5.63
C GLY A 81 2.48 -6.22 -4.96
N PHE A 82 1.91 -5.56 -3.95
CA PHE A 82 0.76 -6.09 -3.23
C PHE A 82 -0.50 -6.11 -4.09
N GLN A 83 -0.78 -5.05 -4.86
CA GLN A 83 -1.97 -5.03 -5.72
C GLN A 83 -1.90 -6.11 -6.80
N LYS A 84 -0.75 -6.24 -7.48
CA LYS A 84 -0.56 -7.32 -8.47
C LYS A 84 -0.68 -8.71 -7.86
N ALA A 85 -0.14 -8.91 -6.65
CA ALA A 85 -0.28 -10.18 -5.94
C ALA A 85 -1.74 -10.44 -5.55
N LEU A 86 -2.47 -9.43 -5.07
CA LEU A 86 -3.89 -9.55 -4.74
C LEU A 86 -4.74 -9.85 -5.97
N ASP A 87 -4.51 -9.16 -7.08
CA ASP A 87 -5.22 -9.39 -8.33
C ASP A 87 -4.96 -10.82 -8.84
N PHE A 88 -3.70 -11.27 -8.79
CA PHE A 88 -3.34 -12.65 -9.11
C PHE A 88 -4.06 -13.65 -8.21
N LEU A 89 -4.06 -13.45 -6.89
CA LEU A 89 -4.74 -14.35 -5.94
C LEU A 89 -6.25 -14.40 -6.17
N ARG A 90 -6.89 -13.27 -6.49
CA ARG A 90 -8.31 -13.21 -6.84
C ARG A 90 -8.62 -14.01 -8.11
N GLU A 91 -7.77 -13.92 -9.14
CA GLU A 91 -7.94 -14.72 -10.35
C GLU A 91 -7.71 -16.22 -10.12
N GLU A 92 -6.86 -16.61 -9.17
CA GLU A 92 -6.70 -18.03 -8.79
C GLU A 92 -7.93 -18.57 -8.05
N ILE A 93 -8.50 -17.82 -7.11
CA ILE A 93 -9.70 -18.25 -6.34
C ILE A 93 -10.89 -18.50 -7.27
N LYS A 94 -11.08 -17.67 -8.31
CA LYS A 94 -12.15 -17.86 -9.31
C LYS A 94 -12.10 -19.22 -10.03
N LYS A 95 -10.95 -19.88 -10.07
CA LYS A 95 -10.79 -21.20 -10.72
C LYS A 95 -11.26 -22.34 -9.82
N TRP A 96 -11.52 -22.07 -8.54
CA TRP A 96 -11.81 -23.11 -7.56
C TRP A 96 -13.31 -23.35 -7.45
N ASP A 97 -13.67 -24.63 -7.35
CA ASP A 97 -15.02 -25.03 -6.94
C ASP A 97 -15.07 -24.98 -5.41
N LEU A 98 -15.59 -23.86 -4.88
CA LEU A 98 -15.62 -23.59 -3.44
C LEU A 98 -16.26 -24.74 -2.66
N LYS A 99 -17.30 -25.38 -3.20
CA LYS A 99 -17.99 -26.50 -2.53
C LYS A 99 -17.10 -27.74 -2.38
N LYS A 100 -16.27 -28.02 -3.39
CA LYS A 100 -15.35 -29.17 -3.36
C LYS A 100 -14.16 -28.95 -2.45
N ILE A 101 -13.65 -27.72 -2.38
CA ILE A 101 -12.47 -27.42 -1.56
C ILE A 101 -12.80 -27.21 -0.09
N ALA A 102 -14.04 -26.81 0.25
CA ALA A 102 -14.48 -26.53 1.62
C ALA A 102 -14.07 -27.60 2.65
N PRO A 103 -14.29 -28.92 2.42
CA PRO A 103 -13.92 -29.93 3.41
C PRO A 103 -12.42 -30.00 3.67
N SER A 104 -11.59 -29.82 2.63
CA SER A 104 -10.14 -29.85 2.76
C SER A 104 -9.57 -28.66 3.51
N LEU A 105 -10.31 -27.54 3.55
CA LEU A 105 -9.96 -26.33 4.27
C LEU A 105 -10.53 -26.28 5.70
N GLY A 106 -11.34 -27.28 6.10
CA GLY A 106 -12.12 -27.21 7.33
C GLY A 106 -13.14 -26.07 7.30
N ALA A 107 -13.59 -25.67 6.10
CA ALA A 107 -14.51 -24.57 5.88
C ALA A 107 -15.95 -25.08 5.71
N GLU A 108 -16.92 -24.27 6.13
CA GLU A 108 -18.34 -24.49 5.90
C GLU A 108 -18.81 -23.69 4.68
N VAL A 109 -19.56 -24.33 3.78
CA VAL A 109 -20.21 -23.63 2.68
C VAL A 109 -21.47 -22.93 3.19
N LYS A 110 -21.58 -21.62 2.98
CA LYS A 110 -22.77 -20.83 3.30
C LYS A 110 -23.27 -20.07 2.09
N VAL A 111 -24.50 -19.58 2.18
CA VAL A 111 -25.09 -18.67 1.19
C VAL A 111 -25.45 -17.38 1.91
N ILE A 112 -24.83 -16.26 1.50
CA ILE A 112 -25.07 -14.93 2.05
C ILE A 112 -25.51 -14.05 0.89
N ASP A 113 -26.68 -13.42 1.00
CA ASP A 113 -27.26 -12.56 -0.05
C ASP A 113 -27.30 -13.22 -1.45
N GLY A 114 -27.53 -14.54 -1.48
CA GLY A 114 -27.56 -15.33 -2.72
C GLY A 114 -26.20 -15.72 -3.28
N VAL A 115 -25.10 -15.33 -2.63
CA VAL A 115 -23.72 -15.67 -3.02
C VAL A 115 -23.22 -16.86 -2.21
N THR A 116 -22.63 -17.86 -2.89
CA THR A 116 -21.97 -18.98 -2.21
C THR A 116 -20.63 -18.53 -1.65
N VAL A 117 -20.41 -18.77 -0.37
CA VAL A 117 -19.19 -18.39 0.34
C VAL A 117 -18.65 -19.53 1.19
N LEU A 118 -17.38 -19.48 1.53
CA LEU A 118 -16.74 -20.34 2.53
C LEU A 118 -16.58 -19.56 3.83
N GLU A 119 -17.12 -20.09 4.92
CA GLU A 119 -16.81 -19.63 6.28
C GLU A 119 -15.73 -20.55 6.86
N LEU A 120 -14.59 -19.99 7.28
CA LEU A 120 -13.56 -20.73 7.99
C LEU A 120 -13.03 -19.96 9.19
N GLU A 121 -12.47 -20.68 10.14
CA GLU A 121 -11.79 -20.11 11.29
C GLU A 121 -10.31 -19.87 10.97
N TYR A 122 -9.84 -18.65 11.18
CA TYR A 122 -8.46 -18.25 10.96
C TYR A 122 -7.98 -17.42 12.15
N PHE A 123 -7.02 -17.97 12.91
CA PHE A 123 -6.51 -17.36 14.14
C PHE A 123 -7.61 -16.94 15.14
N GLY A 124 -8.60 -17.81 15.36
CA GLY A 124 -9.72 -17.57 16.29
C GLY A 124 -10.75 -16.55 15.79
N LYS A 125 -10.65 -16.12 14.53
CA LYS A 125 -11.60 -15.21 13.88
C LYS A 125 -12.31 -15.93 12.75
N LYS A 126 -13.59 -15.60 12.56
CA LYS A 126 -14.36 -16.08 11.42
C LYS A 126 -14.04 -15.23 10.19
N VAL A 127 -13.71 -15.91 9.10
CA VAL A 127 -13.40 -15.30 7.81
C VAL A 127 -14.35 -15.88 6.77
N ILE A 128 -14.92 -14.98 5.96
CA ILE A 128 -15.75 -15.31 4.81
C ILE A 128 -14.91 -15.15 3.54
N VAL A 129 -14.86 -16.18 2.73
CA VAL A 129 -14.21 -16.18 1.42
C VAL A 129 -15.29 -16.34 0.35
N SER A 130 -15.39 -15.37 -0.54
CA SER A 130 -16.19 -15.46 -1.76
C SER A 130 -15.27 -15.72 -2.96
N GLU A 131 -15.86 -15.87 -4.15
CA GLU A 131 -15.10 -16.00 -5.41
C GLU A 131 -14.28 -14.76 -5.77
N SER A 132 -14.55 -13.62 -5.11
CA SER A 132 -13.95 -12.32 -5.46
C SER A 132 -13.21 -11.66 -4.32
N ASP A 133 -13.47 -12.03 -3.06
CA ASP A 133 -12.87 -11.35 -1.92
C ASP A 133 -12.84 -12.19 -0.64
N VAL A 134 -12.06 -11.70 0.33
CA VAL A 134 -11.97 -12.26 1.68
C VAL A 134 -12.32 -11.18 2.69
N SER A 135 -13.32 -11.43 3.52
CA SER A 135 -13.78 -10.49 4.55
C SER A 135 -13.78 -11.16 5.94
N GLN A 136 -13.51 -10.36 6.97
CA GLN A 136 -13.61 -10.82 8.35
C GLN A 136 -15.02 -10.52 8.88
N VAL A 137 -15.58 -11.46 9.66
CA VAL A 137 -16.81 -11.26 10.46
C VAL A 137 -16.46 -10.68 11.83
#